data_AF-E6PXN8-F1
#
_entry.id   AF-E6PXN8-F1
#
_cell.length_a   1.000
_cell.length_b   1.000
_cell.length_c   1.000
_cell.angle_alpha   90.00
_cell.angle_beta   90.00
_cell.angle_gamma   90.00
#
_symmetry.space_group_name_H-M   'P 1'
#
loop_
_entity.id
_entity.type
_entity.pdbx_description
1 polymer ?
#
loop_
_entity_poly.entity_id
_entity_poly.type
_entity_poly.pdbx_seq_one_letter_code
_entity_poly.pdbx_strand_id
1 'polypeptide(L)'
;MRLDPDLAVEAKALVALAFRNGPIEDLHAGRPCTVCSGNAEISRISDEEMKAIMKSAVNTLYRLLWQRDCDPIAYNQNLALGRRYTLNWDDPELKKPLRKGSRPK
;
A
#
# COMPACT_ATOMS: atom_id res chain seq x y z
N MET A 1 7.49 -15.28 18.02
CA MET A 1 6.76 -14.02 17.83
C MET A 1 5.32 -14.38 17.46
N ARG A 2 4.31 -13.87 18.18
CA ARG A 2 2.89 -14.14 17.89
C ARG A 2 2.36 -13.02 17.00
N LEU A 3 1.51 -13.36 16.03
CA LEU A 3 0.83 -12.36 15.21
C LEU A 3 -0.18 -11.60 16.07
N ASP A 4 -0.09 -10.29 16.04
CA ASP A 4 -1.11 -9.39 16.57
C ASP A 4 -2.22 -9.24 15.51
N PRO A 5 -3.45 -9.68 15.80
CA PRO A 5 -4.53 -9.65 14.81
C PRO A 5 -4.97 -8.22 14.45
N ASP A 6 -4.91 -7.28 15.37
CA ASP A 6 -5.36 -5.90 15.15
C ASP A 6 -4.37 -5.15 14.28
N LEU A 7 -3.06 -5.28 14.57
CA LEU A 7 -2.02 -4.74 13.70
C LEU A 7 -2.04 -5.38 12.30
N ALA A 8 -2.38 -6.66 12.20
CA ALA A 8 -2.52 -7.32 10.90
C ALA A 8 -3.70 -6.77 10.09
N VAL A 9 -4.83 -6.47 10.75
CA VAL A 9 -5.98 -5.82 10.12
C VAL A 9 -5.64 -4.39 9.69
N GLU A 10 -5.01 -3.61 10.56
CA GLU A 10 -4.58 -2.24 10.27
C GLU A 10 -3.61 -2.21 9.07
N ALA A 11 -2.60 -3.05 9.06
CA ALA A 11 -1.63 -3.14 7.96
C ALA A 11 -2.31 -3.49 6.62
N LYS A 12 -3.25 -4.45 6.61
CA LYS A 12 -4.02 -4.80 5.42
C LYS A 12 -4.88 -3.62 4.93
N ALA A 13 -5.56 -2.93 5.84
CA ALA A 13 -6.42 -1.80 5.51
C ALA A 13 -5.60 -0.63 4.94
N LEU A 14 -4.47 -0.28 5.57
CA LEU A 14 -3.60 0.80 5.11
C LEU A 14 -2.99 0.49 3.73
N VAL A 15 -2.50 -0.73 3.49
CA VAL A 15 -2.01 -1.12 2.15
C VAL A 15 -3.14 -1.08 1.12
N ALA A 16 -4.35 -1.53 1.49
CA ALA A 16 -5.48 -1.47 0.58
C ALA A 16 -5.82 -0.03 0.19
N LEU A 17 -5.88 0.88 1.16
CA LEU A 17 -6.25 2.28 0.95
C LEU A 17 -5.17 3.10 0.24
N ALA A 18 -3.90 2.90 0.60
CA ALA A 18 -2.80 3.74 0.12
C ALA A 18 -2.15 3.21 -1.17
N PHE A 19 -2.27 1.91 -1.45
CA PHE A 19 -1.54 1.29 -2.56
C PHE A 19 -2.45 0.47 -3.47
N ARG A 20 -3.23 -0.48 -2.94
CA ARG A 20 -4.12 -1.32 -3.76
C ARG A 20 -5.12 -0.46 -4.52
N ASN A 21 -5.83 0.43 -3.84
CA ASN A 21 -6.86 1.30 -4.44
C ASN A 21 -6.24 2.49 -5.21
N GLY A 22 -5.27 2.21 -6.07
CA GLY A 22 -4.52 3.18 -6.85
C GLY A 22 -4.14 2.62 -8.23
N PRO A 23 -3.18 3.26 -8.93
CA PRO A 23 -2.82 2.92 -10.31
C PRO A 23 -2.38 1.46 -10.55
N ILE A 24 -2.02 0.72 -9.50
CA ILE A 24 -1.66 -0.70 -9.62
C ILE A 24 -2.86 -1.58 -10.04
N GLU A 25 -4.10 -1.16 -9.76
CA GLU A 25 -5.29 -1.88 -10.23
C GLU A 25 -5.43 -1.77 -11.74
N ASP A 26 -5.10 -0.62 -12.32
CA ASP A 26 -5.13 -0.44 -13.78
C ASP A 26 -4.12 -1.37 -14.47
N LEU A 27 -3.00 -1.68 -13.80
CA LEU A 27 -2.03 -2.67 -14.26
C LEU A 27 -2.58 -4.11 -14.16
N HIS A 28 -3.46 -4.36 -13.19
CA HIS A 28 -4.04 -5.67 -12.89
C HIS A 28 -5.30 -5.96 -13.73
N ALA A 29 -6.10 -4.94 -14.03
CA ALA A 29 -7.48 -5.05 -14.55
C ALA A 29 -7.61 -5.52 -16.01
N GLY A 30 -6.51 -5.65 -16.77
CA GLY A 30 -6.56 -6.15 -18.15
C GLY A 30 -6.82 -7.67 -18.24
N ARG A 31 -6.92 -8.21 -19.45
CA ARG A 31 -6.96 -9.67 -19.71
C ARG A 31 -5.53 -10.24 -19.83
N PRO A 32 -5.21 -11.43 -19.32
CA PRO A 32 -3.89 -12.04 -19.52
C PRO A 32 -3.61 -12.22 -21.01
N CYS A 33 -2.51 -11.67 -21.52
CA CYS A 33 -2.13 -11.85 -22.92
C CYS A 33 -1.02 -12.87 -23.06
N THR A 34 -1.20 -13.80 -23.98
CA THR A 34 -0.21 -14.82 -24.32
C THR A 34 0.90 -14.33 -25.27
N VAL A 35 0.86 -13.08 -25.74
CA VAL A 35 1.70 -12.61 -26.85
C VAL A 35 2.33 -11.21 -26.67
N CYS A 36 1.72 -10.27 -25.95
CA CYS A 36 2.03 -8.84 -26.13
C CYS A 36 2.34 -8.07 -24.84
N SER A 37 3.53 -7.45 -24.83
CA SER A 37 3.89 -6.32 -23.97
C SER A 37 3.27 -5.04 -24.54
N GLY A 38 2.46 -4.30 -23.77
CA GLY A 38 2.17 -2.87 -24.05
C GLY A 38 0.71 -2.41 -24.23
N ASN A 39 -0.27 -3.31 -24.40
CA ASN A 39 -1.69 -2.91 -24.41
C ASN A 39 -2.21 -2.69 -22.97
N ALA A 40 -2.97 -1.63 -22.73
CA ALA A 40 -3.62 -1.38 -21.43
C ALA A 40 -4.82 -2.32 -21.17
N GLU A 41 -5.42 -2.90 -22.22
CA GLU A 41 -6.46 -3.94 -22.08
C GLU A 41 -5.87 -5.31 -21.69
N ILE A 42 -4.54 -5.41 -21.62
CA ILE A 42 -3.80 -6.61 -21.25
C ILE A 42 -3.29 -6.44 -19.82
N SER A 43 -3.60 -7.41 -18.95
CA SER A 43 -3.10 -7.40 -17.58
C SER A 43 -1.59 -7.49 -17.61
N ARG A 44 -0.92 -6.55 -16.94
CA ARG A 44 0.54 -6.50 -16.84
C ARG A 44 1.05 -7.22 -15.60
N ILE A 45 0.17 -7.53 -14.66
CA ILE A 45 0.48 -8.30 -13.44
C ILE A 45 -0.59 -9.35 -13.22
N SER A 46 -0.22 -10.61 -12.97
CA SER A 46 -1.17 -11.69 -12.70
C SER A 46 -1.82 -11.55 -11.31
N ASP A 47 -2.86 -12.34 -11.04
CA ASP A 47 -3.45 -12.44 -9.70
C ASP A 47 -2.43 -12.89 -8.65
N GLU A 48 -1.57 -13.85 -8.99
CA GLU A 48 -0.50 -14.36 -8.14
C GLU A 48 0.55 -13.28 -7.87
N GLU A 49 0.97 -12.54 -8.89
CA GLU A 49 1.91 -11.43 -8.75
C GLU A 49 1.31 -10.34 -7.87
N MET A 50 0.05 -9.98 -8.12
CA MET A 50 -0.65 -8.99 -7.33
C MET A 50 -0.78 -9.42 -5.86
N LYS A 51 -1.14 -10.67 -5.61
CA LYS A 51 -1.20 -11.24 -4.25
C LYS A 51 0.16 -11.22 -3.57
N ALA A 52 1.25 -11.55 -4.28
CA ALA A 52 2.61 -11.53 -3.75
C ALA A 52 3.04 -10.11 -3.38
N ILE A 53 2.79 -9.13 -4.27
CA ILE A 53 3.10 -7.71 -4.04
C ILE A 53 2.33 -7.21 -2.81
N MET A 54 1.02 -7.43 -2.74
CA MET A 54 0.19 -7.02 -1.60
C MET A 54 0.66 -7.69 -0.30
N LYS A 55 0.96 -8.99 -0.32
CA LYS A 55 1.42 -9.71 0.86
C LYS A 55 2.76 -9.17 1.37
N SER A 56 3.69 -8.85 0.47
CA SER A 56 4.98 -8.24 0.82
C SER A 56 4.79 -6.87 1.49
N ALA A 57 3.94 -6.02 0.91
CA ALA A 57 3.61 -4.71 1.48
C ALA A 57 2.96 -4.82 2.87
N VAL A 58 1.98 -5.72 3.04
CA VAL A 58 1.30 -5.96 4.33
C VAL A 58 2.28 -6.45 5.39
N ASN A 59 3.15 -7.41 5.06
CA ASN A 59 4.15 -7.91 6.01
C ASN A 59 5.11 -6.81 6.46
N THR A 60 5.54 -5.95 5.53
CA THR A 60 6.44 -4.83 5.84
C THR A 60 5.75 -3.79 6.70
N LEU A 61 4.53 -3.38 6.35
CA LEU A 61 3.79 -2.39 7.11
C LEU A 61 3.43 -2.90 8.52
N TYR A 62 3.03 -4.16 8.64
CA TYR A 62 2.83 -4.81 9.94
C TYR A 62 4.08 -4.71 10.82
N ARG A 63 5.25 -5.05 10.26
CA ARG A 63 6.53 -4.95 11.00
C ARG A 63 6.82 -3.51 11.43
N LEU A 64 6.61 -2.53 10.55
CA LEU A 64 6.85 -1.12 10.87
C LEU A 64 5.89 -0.60 11.95
N LEU A 65 4.60 -0.96 11.90
CA LEU A 65 3.63 -0.61 12.93
C LEU A 65 3.99 -1.25 14.28
N TRP A 66 4.35 -2.53 14.27
CA TRP A 66 4.82 -3.20 15.49
C TRP A 66 6.09 -2.55 16.05
N GLN A 67 7.07 -2.21 15.20
CA GLN A 67 8.28 -1.51 15.62
C GLN A 67 7.98 -0.12 16.18
N ARG A 68 7.02 0.63 15.61
CA ARG A 68 6.62 1.94 16.14
C ARG A 68 6.26 1.86 17.64
N ASP A 69 5.56 0.80 18.02
CA ASP A 69 5.00 0.66 19.38
C ASP A 69 5.92 -0.13 20.33
N CYS A 70 6.72 -1.08 19.80
CA CYS A 70 7.52 -2.01 20.60
C CYS A 70 9.05 -1.88 20.43
N ASP A 71 9.54 -1.26 19.35
CA ASP A 71 10.96 -1.05 19.06
C ASP A 71 11.20 0.25 18.27
N PRO A 72 11.06 1.41 18.95
CA PRO A 72 11.13 2.71 18.30
C PRO A 72 12.52 3.02 17.72
N ILE A 73 13.58 2.36 18.21
CA ILE A 73 14.93 2.52 17.64
C ILE A 73 14.95 1.91 16.24
N ALA A 74 14.53 0.65 16.09
CA ALA A 74 14.48 0.01 14.79
C ALA A 74 13.49 0.71 13.85
N TYR A 75 12.35 1.20 14.36
CA TYR A 75 11.40 2.01 13.58
C TYR A 75 12.07 3.26 12.99
N ASN A 76 12.76 4.04 13.83
CA ASN A 76 13.44 5.26 13.39
C ASN A 76 14.58 4.98 12.40
N GLN A 77 15.31 3.87 12.56
CA GLN A 77 16.32 3.45 11.58
C GLN A 77 15.69 3.10 10.23
N ASN A 78 14.57 2.38 10.21
CA ASN A 78 13.84 2.08 8.98
C ASN A 78 13.29 3.37 8.32
N LEU A 79 12.75 4.31 9.10
CA LEU A 79 12.32 5.61 8.58
C LEU A 79 13.49 6.43 8.02
N ALA A 80 14.64 6.45 8.69
CA ALA A 80 15.83 7.15 8.21
C ALA A 80 16.35 6.56 6.89
N LEU A 81 16.24 5.25 6.70
CA LEU A 81 16.52 4.60 5.41
C LEU A 81 15.47 4.97 4.36
N GLY A 82 14.19 4.86 4.69
CA GLY A 82 13.07 5.19 3.80
C GLY A 82 13.15 6.62 3.27
N ARG A 83 13.49 7.59 4.14
CA ARG A 83 13.70 9.00 3.75
C ARG A 83 14.74 9.17 2.65
N ARG A 84 15.77 8.31 2.60
CA ARG A 84 16.80 8.37 1.54
C ARG A 84 16.24 7.91 0.18
N TYR A 85 15.34 6.93 0.18
CA TYR A 85 14.71 6.42 -1.04
C TYR A 85 13.66 7.37 -1.61
N THR A 86 13.05 8.19 -0.76
CA THR A 86 11.96 9.10 -1.14
C THR A 86 12.42 10.54 -1.32
N LEU A 87 13.73 10.83 -1.38
CA LEU A 87 14.25 12.20 -1.48
C LEU A 87 13.73 12.97 -2.70
N ASN A 88 13.46 12.26 -3.79
CA ASN A 88 13.02 12.83 -5.07
C ASN A 88 11.56 12.50 -5.39
N TRP A 89 10.77 12.10 -4.38
CA TRP A 89 9.35 11.85 -4.57
C TRP A 89 8.58 13.14 -4.37
N ASP A 90 7.48 13.30 -5.10
CA ASP A 90 6.58 14.44 -4.92
C ASP A 90 5.90 14.40 -3.55
N ASP A 91 5.68 15.58 -2.96
CA ASP A 91 4.91 15.73 -1.73
C ASP A 91 3.42 15.38 -1.94
N PRO A 92 2.69 14.97 -0.89
CA PRO A 92 1.27 14.68 -1.00
C PRO A 92 0.42 15.90 -1.40
N GLU A 93 -0.52 15.69 -2.33
CA GLU A 93 -1.53 16.69 -2.65
C GLU A 93 -2.52 16.88 -1.48
N LEU A 94 -2.65 18.12 -1.00
CA LEU A 94 -3.57 18.44 0.08
C LEU A 94 -5.01 18.62 -0.45
N LYS A 95 -5.89 17.64 -0.18
CA LYS A 95 -7.33 17.77 -0.46
C LYS A 95 -8.04 18.50 0.69
N LYS A 96 -8.84 19.52 0.37
CA LYS A 96 -9.71 20.16 1.37
C LYS A 96 -10.67 19.10 1.95
N PRO A 97 -10.85 19.04 3.29
CA PRO A 97 -11.78 18.09 3.87
C PRO A 97 -13.19 18.34 3.31
N LEU A 98 -13.81 17.28 2.80
CA LEU A 98 -15.22 17.30 2.42
C LEU A 98 -16.02 17.67 3.66
N ARG A 99 -16.62 18.87 3.68
CA ARG A 99 -17.62 19.21 4.69
C ARG A 99 -18.74 18.20 4.55
N LYS A 100 -18.85 17.25 5.49
CA LYS A 100 -20.05 16.41 5.60
C LYS A 100 -21.20 17.35 5.88
N GLY A 101 -21.98 17.68 4.85
CA GLY A 101 -23.28 18.30 5.02
C GLY A 101 -24.07 17.43 5.99
N SER A 102 -24.64 18.06 7.02
CA SER A 102 -25.59 17.43 7.92
C SER A 102 -26.62 16.64 7.11
N ARG A 103 -26.70 15.32 7.35
CA ARG A 103 -27.78 14.49 6.80
C ARG A 103 -29.11 15.19 7.09
N PRO A 104 -29.96 15.47 6.08
CA PRO A 104 -31.35 15.79 6.35
C PRO A 104 -31.97 14.59 7.10
N LYS A 105 -32.77 14.89 8.12
CA LYS A 105 -33.60 13.91 8.83
C LYS A 105 -34.65 13.33 7.89
#